data_AF-A0A350IB12-F1
#
_entry.id   AF-A0A350IB12-F1
#
_cell.length_a   1.000
_cell.length_b   1.000
_cell.length_c   1.000
_cell.angle_alpha   90.00
_cell.angle_beta   90.00
_cell.angle_gamma   90.00
#
_symmetry.space_group_name_H-M   'P 1'
#
loop_
_entity.id
_entity.type
_entity.pdbx_description
1 polymer ?
#
loop_
_entity_poly.entity_id
_entity_poly.type
_entity_poly.pdbx_seq_one_letter_code
_entity_poly.pdbx_strand_id
1 'polypeptide(L)'
;MGMKLAGVMALISFVMAGAFYWYYNDTQERMAILNDNNAKLEVAIQISEDAVTSLQESYAKANEELTKVNSEFASIRQQNRVLSDKLGRHDIGNLAENKPGLVERVINGASIKAGRCFELLSGSPLTDKEKEAENGKSFNSECPWLFDNYNSN
;
A
#
# COMPACT_ATOMS: atom_id res chain seq x y z
N MET A 1 59.57 -17.91 -67.17
CA MET A 1 58.33 -18.56 -66.67
C MET A 1 57.97 -18.18 -65.24
N GLY A 2 58.91 -17.70 -64.41
CA GLY A 2 58.65 -17.32 -63.00
C GLY A 2 57.76 -16.09 -62.78
N MET A 3 57.83 -15.05 -63.63
CA MET A 3 57.02 -13.83 -63.46
C MET A 3 55.51 -14.06 -63.59
N LYS A 4 55.08 -15.00 -64.45
CA LYS A 4 53.65 -15.35 -64.62
C LYS A 4 53.11 -16.15 -63.43
N LEU A 5 53.94 -17.05 -62.88
CA LEU A 5 53.62 -17.83 -61.68
C LEU A 5 53.59 -16.96 -60.42
N ALA A 6 54.53 -16.02 -60.28
CA ALA A 6 54.56 -15.06 -59.18
C ALA A 6 53.34 -14.13 -59.19
N GLY A 7 52.89 -13.69 -60.37
CA GLY A 7 51.67 -12.89 -60.51
C GLY A 7 50.40 -13.63 -60.07
N VAL A 8 50.28 -14.92 -60.41
CA VAL A 8 49.14 -15.76 -59.98
C VAL A 8 49.17 -16.00 -58.47
N MET A 9 50.35 -16.27 -57.89
CA MET A 9 50.48 -16.46 -56.44
C MET A 9 50.20 -15.17 -55.65
N ALA A 10 50.62 -14.01 -56.17
CA ALA A 10 50.29 -12.72 -55.56
C ALA A 10 48.78 -12.46 -55.55
N LEU A 11 48.09 -12.76 -56.67
CA LEU A 11 46.63 -12.65 -56.76
C LEU A 11 45.92 -13.52 -55.74
N ILE A 12 46.35 -14.78 -55.59
CA ILE A 12 45.78 -15.71 -54.60
C ILE A 12 46.00 -15.17 -53.18
N SER A 13 47.18 -14.68 -52.86
CA SER A 13 47.47 -14.09 -51.55
C SER A 13 46.61 -12.86 -51.25
N PHE A 14 46.36 -12.00 -52.23
CA PHE A 14 45.48 -10.84 -52.07
C PHE A 14 44.01 -11.24 -51.85
N VAL A 15 43.51 -12.23 -52.59
CA VAL A 15 42.15 -12.75 -52.41
C VAL A 15 41.99 -13.38 -51.02
N MET A 16 42.98 -14.15 -50.58
CA MET A 16 43.00 -14.74 -49.24
C MET A 16 43.05 -13.69 -48.13
N ALA A 17 43.87 -12.64 -48.29
CA ALA A 17 43.94 -11.54 -47.33
C ALA A 17 42.61 -10.75 -47.25
N GLY A 18 41.94 -10.52 -48.39
CA GLY A 18 40.64 -9.86 -48.43
C GLY A 18 39.53 -10.69 -47.75
N ALA A 19 39.50 -12.00 -47.98
CA ALA A 19 38.57 -12.91 -47.31
C ALA A 19 38.80 -12.95 -45.79
N PHE A 20 40.07 -12.95 -45.36
CA PHE A 20 40.43 -12.94 -43.93
C PHE A 20 40.02 -11.64 -43.24
N TYR A 21 40.21 -10.49 -43.90
CA TYR A 21 39.78 -9.18 -43.40
C TYR A 21 38.26 -9.08 -43.26
N TRP A 22 37.51 -9.56 -44.26
CA TRP A 22 36.05 -9.58 -44.20
C TRP A 22 35.54 -10.48 -43.08
N TYR A 23 36.10 -11.69 -42.93
CA TYR A 23 35.76 -12.61 -41.85
C TYR A 23 36.05 -12.02 -40.46
N TYR A 24 37.20 -11.37 -40.30
CA TYR A 24 37.55 -10.71 -39.03
C TYR A 24 36.60 -9.56 -38.70
N ASN A 25 36.23 -8.73 -39.68
CA ASN A 25 35.27 -7.65 -39.45
C ASN A 25 33.86 -8.18 -39.14
N ASP A 26 33.35 -9.16 -39.89
CA ASP A 26 32.02 -9.77 -39.64
C ASP A 26 31.96 -10.44 -38.25
N THR A 27 33.03 -11.14 -37.84
CA THR A 27 33.09 -11.75 -36.51
C THR A 27 33.14 -10.72 -35.38
N GLN A 28 33.89 -9.62 -35.54
CA GLN A 28 33.92 -8.53 -34.55
C GLN A 28 32.57 -7.83 -34.42
N GLU A 29 31.86 -7.61 -35.54
CA GLU A 29 30.52 -7.01 -35.54
C GLU A 29 29.51 -7.92 -34.81
N ARG A 30 29.53 -9.23 -35.08
CA ARG A 30 28.69 -10.21 -34.38
C ARG A 30 28.99 -10.27 -32.88
N MET A 31 30.27 -10.24 -32.50
CA MET A 31 30.69 -10.20 -31.09
C MET A 31 30.18 -8.94 -30.39
N ALA A 32 30.25 -7.77 -31.06
CA ALA A 32 29.74 -6.52 -30.53
C ALA A 32 28.21 -6.58 -30.33
N ILE A 33 27.47 -7.13 -31.30
CA ILE A 33 26.01 -7.29 -31.22
C ILE A 33 25.63 -8.26 -30.09
N LEU A 34 26.32 -9.39 -29.96
CA LEU A 34 26.04 -10.37 -28.90
C LEU A 34 26.31 -9.78 -27.51
N ASN A 35 27.37 -8.99 -27.36
CA ASN A 35 27.68 -8.31 -26.11
C ASN A 35 26.60 -7.26 -25.76
N ASP A 36 26.17 -6.45 -26.73
CA ASP A 36 25.09 -5.48 -26.54
C ASP A 36 23.76 -6.14 -26.15
N ASN A 37 23.42 -7.28 -26.78
CA ASN A 37 22.21 -8.03 -26.41
C ASN A 37 22.32 -8.66 -25.02
N ASN A 38 23.47 -9.23 -24.65
CA ASN A 38 23.67 -9.77 -23.30
C ASN A 38 23.57 -8.69 -22.23
N ALA A 39 24.17 -7.51 -22.46
CA ALA A 39 24.04 -6.37 -21.57
C ALA A 39 22.57 -5.92 -21.43
N LYS A 40 21.81 -5.87 -22.53
CA LYS A 40 20.36 -5.57 -22.50
C LYS A 40 19.57 -6.62 -21.73
N LEU A 41 19.88 -7.90 -21.90
CA LEU A 41 19.24 -8.99 -21.16
C LEU A 41 19.52 -8.88 -19.66
N GLU A 42 20.76 -8.62 -19.27
CA GLU A 42 21.15 -8.45 -17.86
C GLU A 42 20.43 -7.26 -17.22
N VAL A 43 20.37 -6.13 -17.91
CA VAL A 43 19.58 -4.96 -17.47
C VAL A 43 18.08 -5.29 -17.36
N ALA A 44 17.51 -6.02 -18.33
CA ALA A 44 16.11 -6.41 -18.31
C ALA A 44 15.79 -7.37 -17.15
N ILE A 45 16.72 -8.29 -16.83
CA ILE A 45 16.60 -9.19 -15.67
C ILE A 45 16.63 -8.38 -14.38
N GLN A 46 17.59 -7.46 -14.22
CA GLN A 46 17.66 -6.60 -13.03
C GLN A 46 16.37 -5.80 -12.82
N ILE A 47 15.86 -5.16 -13.88
CA ILE A 47 14.59 -4.42 -13.82
C ILE A 47 13.43 -5.35 -13.42
N SER A 48 13.42 -6.59 -13.92
CA SER A 48 12.38 -7.56 -13.59
C SER A 48 12.47 -8.02 -12.14
N GLU A 49 13.68 -8.25 -11.61
CA GLU A 49 13.91 -8.60 -10.21
C GLU A 49 13.51 -7.46 -9.26
N ASP A 50 13.87 -6.21 -9.61
CA ASP A 50 13.47 -5.02 -8.85
C ASP A 50 11.94 -4.83 -8.88
N ALA A 51 11.32 -5.04 -10.04
CA ALA A 51 9.86 -5.01 -10.19
C ALA A 51 9.18 -6.09 -9.34
N VAL A 52 9.70 -7.33 -9.34
CA VAL A 52 9.15 -8.42 -8.51
C VAL A 52 9.29 -8.10 -7.03
N THR A 53 10.43 -7.55 -6.60
CA THR A 53 10.67 -7.16 -5.20
C THR A 53 9.70 -6.06 -4.77
N SER A 54 9.55 -5.01 -5.58
CA SER A 54 8.58 -3.94 -5.29
C SER A 54 7.14 -4.45 -5.26
N LEU A 55 6.75 -5.37 -6.15
CA LEU A 55 5.43 -5.99 -6.13
C LEU A 55 5.21 -6.80 -4.85
N GLN A 56 6.19 -7.57 -4.39
CA GLN A 56 6.09 -8.34 -3.14
C GLN A 56 5.87 -7.41 -1.93
N GLU A 57 6.60 -6.30 -1.84
CA GLU A 57 6.41 -5.31 -0.79
C GLU A 57 5.02 -4.66 -0.85
N SER A 58 4.54 -4.31 -2.05
CA SER A 58 3.19 -3.78 -2.23
C SER A 58 2.11 -4.79 -1.83
N TYR A 59 2.28 -6.08 -2.16
CA TYR A 59 1.35 -7.13 -1.74
C TYR A 59 1.34 -7.34 -0.23
N ALA A 60 2.50 -7.28 0.43
CA ALA A 60 2.58 -7.37 1.88
C ALA A 60 1.80 -6.23 2.56
N LYS A 61 2.04 -4.98 2.12
CA LYS A 61 1.30 -3.80 2.61
C LYS A 61 -0.19 -3.88 2.33
N ALA A 62 -0.59 -4.33 1.13
CA ALA A 62 -1.99 -4.49 0.77
C ALA A 62 -2.69 -5.53 1.66
N ASN A 63 -2.03 -6.65 1.99
CA ASN A 63 -2.57 -7.67 2.89
C ASN A 63 -2.72 -7.16 4.33
N GLU A 64 -1.75 -6.37 4.81
CA GLU A 64 -1.83 -5.73 6.13
C GLU A 64 -3.03 -4.76 6.20
N GLU A 65 -3.17 -3.89 5.20
CA GLU A 65 -4.30 -2.96 5.11
C GLU A 65 -5.64 -3.71 4.97
N LEU A 66 -5.70 -4.78 4.17
CA LEU A 66 -6.89 -5.64 4.07
C LEU A 66 -7.28 -6.24 5.43
N THR A 67 -6.29 -6.68 6.21
CA THR A 67 -6.52 -7.26 7.54
C THR A 67 -7.05 -6.21 8.50
N LYS A 68 -6.45 -5.01 8.50
CA LYS A 68 -6.87 -3.87 9.30
C LYS A 68 -8.29 -3.42 8.95
N VAL A 69 -8.57 -3.21 7.66
CA VAL A 69 -9.90 -2.81 7.19
C VAL A 69 -10.96 -3.85 7.57
N ASN A 70 -10.66 -5.15 7.44
CA ASN A 70 -11.60 -6.19 7.85
C ASN A 70 -11.90 -6.20 9.35
N SER A 71 -10.89 -5.94 10.20
CA SER A 71 -11.09 -5.87 11.66
C SER A 71 -11.91 -4.64 12.05
N GLU A 72 -11.65 -3.49 11.43
CA GLU A 72 -12.42 -2.26 11.61
C GLU A 72 -13.89 -2.45 11.17
N PHE A 73 -14.13 -3.07 10.01
CA PHE A 73 -15.49 -3.41 9.56
C PHE A 73 -16.21 -4.36 10.51
N ALA A 74 -15.51 -5.31 11.13
CA ALA A 74 -16.10 -6.19 12.12
C ALA A 74 -16.54 -5.41 13.37
N SER A 75 -15.69 -4.49 13.86
CA SER A 75 -16.00 -3.59 14.98
C SER A 75 -17.20 -2.69 14.67
N ILE A 76 -17.24 -2.06 13.50
CA ILE A 76 -18.35 -1.20 13.06
C ILE A 76 -19.67 -1.99 13.01
N ARG A 77 -19.67 -3.23 12.51
CA ARG A 77 -20.88 -4.07 12.50
C ARG A 77 -21.36 -4.39 13.91
N GLN A 78 -20.46 -4.63 14.86
CA GLN A 78 -20.83 -4.85 16.26
C GLN A 78 -21.43 -3.59 16.88
N GLN A 79 -20.82 -2.42 16.65
CA GLN A 79 -21.34 -1.13 17.11
C GLN A 79 -22.74 -0.85 16.53
N ASN A 80 -22.94 -1.08 15.24
CA ASN A 80 -24.25 -0.92 14.58
C ASN A 80 -25.32 -1.85 15.18
N ARG A 81 -24.97 -3.11 15.50
CA ARG A 81 -25.90 -4.03 16.16
C ARG A 81 -26.29 -3.55 17.56
N VAL A 82 -25.33 -3.06 18.33
CA VAL A 82 -25.60 -2.49 19.67
C VAL A 82 -26.47 -1.25 19.57
N LEU A 83 -26.20 -0.38 18.59
CA LEU A 83 -27.01 0.82 18.34
C LEU A 83 -28.45 0.42 17.94
N SER A 84 -28.59 -0.50 17.00
CA SER A 84 -29.90 -1.01 16.56
C SER A 84 -30.68 -1.67 17.69
N ASP A 85 -30.05 -2.49 18.54
CA ASP A 85 -30.70 -3.09 19.71
C ASP A 85 -31.16 -2.04 20.73
N LYS A 86 -30.34 -1.01 21.01
CA LYS A 86 -30.72 0.10 21.89
C LYS A 86 -31.90 0.90 21.34
N LEU A 87 -31.87 1.24 20.04
CA LEU A 87 -32.94 1.96 19.36
C LEU A 87 -34.21 1.11 19.20
N GLY A 88 -34.09 -0.22 19.09
CA GLY A 88 -35.22 -1.13 19.01
C GLY A 88 -35.91 -1.36 20.36
N ARG A 89 -35.15 -1.35 21.47
CA ARG A 89 -35.70 -1.49 22.84
C ARG A 89 -36.40 -0.23 23.34
N HIS A 90 -35.98 0.94 22.85
CA HIS A 90 -36.56 2.21 23.19
C HIS A 90 -37.22 2.78 21.94
N ASP A 91 -38.55 2.70 21.84
CA ASP A 91 -39.27 3.48 20.82
C ASP A 91 -39.12 4.96 21.16
N ILE A 92 -38.03 5.56 20.67
CA ILE A 92 -37.66 6.94 20.95
C ILE A 92 -38.74 7.89 20.44
N GLY A 93 -39.48 7.51 19.38
CA GLY A 93 -40.61 8.28 18.88
C GLY A 93 -41.73 8.37 19.92
N ASN A 94 -42.17 7.22 20.43
CA ASN A 94 -43.18 7.14 21.48
C ASN A 94 -42.73 7.78 22.81
N LEU A 95 -41.46 7.59 23.20
CA LEU A 95 -40.86 8.24 24.37
C LEU A 95 -40.74 9.76 24.20
N ALA A 96 -40.44 10.24 23.00
CA ALA A 96 -40.36 11.67 22.69
C ALA A 96 -41.74 12.33 22.72
N GLU A 97 -42.77 11.62 22.27
CA GLU A 97 -44.16 12.09 22.37
C GLU A 97 -44.63 12.20 23.82
N ASN A 98 -44.35 11.18 24.64
CA ASN A 98 -44.83 11.14 26.02
C ASN A 98 -43.95 11.92 27.01
N LYS A 99 -42.64 12.05 26.76
CA LYS A 99 -41.67 12.70 27.67
C LYS A 99 -40.62 13.52 26.89
N PRO A 100 -41.04 14.53 26.12
CA PRO A 100 -40.17 15.28 25.21
C PRO A 100 -38.95 15.87 25.92
N GLY A 101 -39.13 16.50 27.08
CA GLY A 101 -38.02 17.14 27.81
C GLY A 101 -36.97 16.17 28.38
N LEU A 102 -37.33 14.91 28.66
CA LEU A 102 -36.35 13.90 29.07
C LEU A 102 -35.56 13.40 27.87
N VAL A 103 -36.24 13.15 26.76
CA VAL A 103 -35.60 12.70 25.51
C VAL A 103 -34.67 13.79 24.96
N GLU A 104 -35.13 15.04 24.93
CA GLU A 104 -34.32 16.18 24.53
C GLU A 104 -33.05 16.29 25.37
N ARG A 105 -33.15 16.18 26.70
CA ARG A 105 -31.98 16.22 27.59
C ARG A 105 -31.00 15.09 27.31
N VAL A 106 -31.50 13.88 27.07
CA VAL A 106 -30.66 12.71 26.75
C VAL A 106 -29.97 12.91 25.39
N ILE A 107 -30.70 13.34 24.36
CA ILE A 107 -30.16 13.61 23.02
C ILE A 107 -29.12 14.72 23.09
N ASN A 108 -29.42 15.86 23.72
CA ASN A 108 -28.47 16.95 23.85
C ASN A 108 -27.20 16.51 24.60
N GLY A 109 -27.35 15.73 25.67
CA GLY A 109 -26.23 15.17 26.40
C GLY A 109 -25.38 14.21 25.56
N ALA A 110 -26.02 13.34 24.77
CA ALA A 110 -25.33 12.44 23.85
C ALA A 110 -24.63 13.19 22.72
N SER A 111 -25.28 14.20 22.13
CA SER A 111 -24.71 15.04 21.08
C SER A 111 -23.47 15.81 21.54
N ILE A 112 -23.48 16.36 22.76
CA ILE A 112 -22.30 17.02 23.33
C ILE A 112 -21.14 16.02 23.48
N LYS A 113 -21.43 14.81 23.98
CA LYS A 113 -20.41 13.76 24.14
C LYS A 113 -19.87 13.26 22.79
N ALA A 114 -20.73 13.08 21.80
CA ALA A 114 -20.32 12.72 20.44
C ALA A 114 -19.47 13.83 19.80
N GLY A 115 -19.84 15.10 20.00
CA GLY A 115 -19.02 16.26 19.61
C GLY A 115 -17.62 16.20 20.23
N ARG A 116 -17.53 15.91 21.52
CA ARG A 116 -16.25 15.71 22.21
C ARG A 116 -15.41 14.59 21.59
N CYS A 117 -16.03 13.48 21.16
CA CYS A 117 -15.33 12.41 20.44
C CYS A 117 -14.68 12.91 19.13
N PHE A 118 -15.38 13.74 18.36
CA PHE A 118 -14.83 14.31 17.13
C PHE A 118 -13.67 15.27 17.41
N GLU A 119 -13.77 16.09 18.45
CA GLU A 119 -12.67 16.97 18.87
C GLU A 119 -11.41 16.16 19.21
N LEU A 120 -11.55 15.08 19.98
CA LEU A 120 -10.42 14.22 20.35
C LEU A 120 -9.78 13.56 19.12
N LEU A 121 -10.58 13.02 18.21
CA LEU A 121 -10.10 12.47 16.94
C LEU A 121 -9.39 13.52 16.05
N SER A 122 -9.77 14.79 16.18
CA SER A 122 -9.11 15.91 15.50
C SER A 122 -7.82 16.41 16.20
N GLY A 123 -7.46 15.83 17.35
CA GLY A 123 -6.22 16.16 18.09
C GLY A 123 -6.41 17.11 19.29
N SER A 124 -7.65 17.34 19.75
CA SER A 124 -7.91 18.12 20.96
C SER A 124 -7.30 17.44 22.21
N PRO A 125 -6.69 18.20 23.14
CA PRO A 125 -6.12 17.62 24.36
C PRO A 125 -7.20 17.08 25.30
N LEU A 126 -6.85 16.02 26.04
CA LEU A 126 -7.71 15.44 27.07
C LEU A 126 -7.96 16.42 28.23
N THR A 127 -9.20 16.45 28.70
CA THR A 127 -9.59 17.10 29.96
C THR A 127 -9.15 16.27 31.16
N ASP A 128 -9.09 16.89 32.34
CA ASP A 128 -8.69 16.19 33.57
C ASP A 128 -9.63 15.03 33.91
N LYS A 129 -10.93 15.19 33.65
CA LYS A 129 -11.92 14.11 33.82
C LYS A 129 -11.70 12.92 32.88
N GLU A 130 -11.24 13.19 31.65
CA GLU A 130 -10.95 12.13 30.67
C GLU A 130 -9.65 11.40 31.01
N LYS A 131 -8.67 12.08 31.61
CA LYS A 131 -7.42 11.47 32.11
C LYS A 131 -7.66 10.58 33.35
N GLU A 132 -8.58 10.98 34.21
CA GLU A 132 -8.95 10.24 35.43
C GLU A 132 -9.97 9.10 35.16
N ALA A 133 -10.38 8.90 33.91
CA ALA A 133 -11.38 7.89 33.58
C ALA A 133 -10.83 6.47 33.78
N GLU A 134 -11.56 5.63 34.52
CA GLU A 134 -11.15 4.23 34.79
C GLU A 134 -11.59 3.25 33.70
N ASN A 135 -12.57 3.62 32.87
CA ASN A 135 -13.08 2.79 31.78
C ASN A 135 -13.61 3.63 30.61
N GLY A 136 -13.77 2.99 29.44
CA GLY A 136 -14.25 3.67 28.24
C GLY A 136 -15.62 4.35 28.40
N LYS A 137 -16.49 3.83 29.27
CA LYS A 137 -17.82 4.41 29.50
C LYS A 137 -17.75 5.68 30.38
N SER A 138 -16.84 5.71 31.35
CA SER A 138 -16.57 6.90 32.17
C SER A 138 -15.78 7.95 31.39
N PHE A 139 -14.95 7.52 30.44
CA PHE A 139 -14.26 8.40 29.51
C PHE A 139 -15.26 9.13 28.60
N ASN A 140 -16.01 8.37 27.79
CA ASN A 140 -17.09 8.91 26.98
C ASN A 140 -18.03 7.77 26.55
N SER A 141 -19.32 7.88 26.88
CA SER A 141 -20.31 6.84 26.55
C SER A 141 -20.54 6.64 25.06
N GLU A 142 -20.27 7.65 24.23
CA GLU A 142 -20.49 7.61 22.78
C GLU A 142 -19.29 7.09 22.01
N CYS A 143 -18.07 7.23 22.55
CA CYS A 143 -16.83 6.68 21.97
C CYS A 143 -15.98 5.91 22.97
N PRO A 144 -16.51 4.85 23.61
CA PRO A 144 -15.76 4.10 24.63
C PRO A 144 -14.51 3.40 24.07
N TRP A 145 -14.45 3.14 22.76
CA TRP A 145 -13.28 2.55 22.09
C TRP A 145 -12.07 3.50 22.00
N LEU A 146 -12.29 4.80 22.16
CA LEU A 146 -11.22 5.79 22.08
C LEU A 146 -10.35 5.80 23.34
N PHE A 147 -10.88 5.29 24.45
CA PHE A 147 -10.18 5.19 25.72
C PHE A 147 -8.88 4.38 25.62
N ASP A 148 -8.92 3.22 24.96
CA ASP A 148 -7.75 2.34 24.84
C ASP A 148 -6.61 3.03 24.09
N ASN A 149 -6.91 3.86 23.09
CA ASN A 149 -5.93 4.62 22.31
C ASN A 149 -5.21 5.70 23.14
N TYR A 150 -5.87 6.25 24.15
CA TYR A 150 -5.31 7.29 25.02
C TYR A 150 -4.70 6.74 26.31
N ASN A 151 -5.12 5.54 26.74
CA ASN A 151 -4.59 4.85 27.91
C ASN A 151 -3.32 4.01 27.59
N SER A 152 -3.07 3.72 26.31
CA SER A 152 -1.90 2.96 25.86
C SER A 152 -0.63 3.80 25.66
N ASN A 153 -0.67 5.11 25.94
CA ASN A 153 0.46 6.04 25.90
C ASN A 153 0.84 6.51 27.30
#